data_AF-A0A2J0KR80-F1
#
_entry.id   AF-A0A2J0KR80-F1
#
_cell.length_a   1.000
_cell.length_b   1.000
_cell.length_c   1.000
_cell.angle_alpha   90.00
_cell.angle_beta   90.00
_cell.angle_gamma   90.00
#
_symmetry.space_group_name_H-M   'P 1'
#
loop_
_entity.id
_entity.type
_entity.pdbx_description
1 polymer ?
#
loop_
_entity_poly.entity_id
_entity_poly.type
_entity_poly.pdbx_seq_one_letter_code
_entity_poly.pdbx_strand_id
1 'polypeptide(L)'
;MPSKIIEKELEAAIIRFAGDSGDGMQLTGDQFTDTSAMMGNDIATFPDFPAEIRAPQGTLPGVSSFQLQFSKHEVFTPGDAPDVLVAMNPAALRVNLNDLVKGGILVINTDSFTEENLKKANWNTNPLLNHSLKDYSLIQVPVSSLTKNALQTTHIKLTEVNRCKNFFALGLMFWIYGRTLDHTIKWINEKFGKKPEIAEANVMALKAGYNYGDITETLQARYLVKKADIQPGVYRKITGNEATALGIVAAARLTGKQIFFGSYPITPASDILHQLSKHKNFNVKTFQAEDEIAACGAALGASFGGNIGITSTSGPGVCLKSEMINLAVMVELPLVIINVQRGGPSTGMP
;
A
#
# COMPACT_ATOMS: atom_id res chain seq x y z
N MET A 1 -13.52 -11.81 37.47
CA MET A 1 -12.41 -12.61 36.90
C MET A 1 -12.18 -12.06 35.51
N PRO A 2 -10.98 -11.61 35.13
CA PRO A 2 -10.75 -11.13 33.77
C PRO A 2 -11.04 -12.29 32.81
N SER A 3 -11.93 -12.07 31.85
CA SER A 3 -12.22 -13.03 30.79
C SER A 3 -10.90 -13.38 30.09
N LYS A 4 -10.56 -14.67 30.07
CA LYS A 4 -9.30 -15.13 29.50
C LYS A 4 -9.41 -14.98 27.98
N ILE A 5 -8.82 -13.93 27.43
CA ILE A 5 -8.73 -13.72 25.98
C ILE A 5 -8.17 -15.01 25.36
N ILE A 6 -8.90 -15.58 24.40
CA ILE A 6 -8.48 -16.81 23.73
C ILE A 6 -7.42 -16.42 22.70
N GLU A 7 -6.19 -16.89 22.87
CA GLU A 7 -5.17 -16.74 21.83
C GLU A 7 -5.32 -17.89 20.83
N LYS A 8 -5.59 -17.55 19.57
CA LYS A 8 -5.66 -18.51 18.47
C LYS A 8 -4.44 -18.35 17.57
N GLU A 9 -3.66 -19.41 17.45
CA GLU A 9 -2.55 -19.42 16.52
C GLU A 9 -3.05 -19.58 15.08
N LEU A 10 -2.49 -18.78 14.17
CA LEU A 10 -2.72 -18.86 12.72
C LEU A 10 -1.39 -19.09 12.00
N GLU A 11 -1.45 -19.78 10.86
CA GLU A 11 -0.27 -19.97 10.00
C GLU A 11 0.00 -18.75 9.12
N ALA A 12 -1.07 -18.14 8.62
CA ALA A 12 -1.05 -16.93 7.83
C ALA A 12 -2.33 -16.13 8.10
N ALA A 13 -2.30 -14.85 7.76
CA ALA A 13 -3.51 -14.03 7.69
C ALA A 13 -3.39 -13.02 6.55
N ILE A 14 -4.51 -12.78 5.88
CA ILE A 14 -4.65 -11.80 4.81
C ILE A 14 -5.55 -10.67 5.30
N ILE A 15 -5.02 -9.45 5.35
CA ILE A 15 -5.75 -8.26 5.79
C ILE A 15 -5.86 -7.30 4.61
N ARG A 16 -7.06 -6.76 4.39
CA ARG A 16 -7.29 -5.66 3.47
C ARG A 16 -7.80 -4.42 4.21
N PHE A 17 -7.06 -3.33 4.11
CA PHE A 17 -7.49 -2.01 4.55
C PHE A 17 -8.14 -1.27 3.39
N ALA A 18 -9.36 -0.78 3.54
CA ALA A 18 -10.09 -0.11 2.48
C ALA A 18 -10.79 1.17 2.97
N GLY A 19 -10.71 2.22 2.16
CA GLY A 19 -11.21 3.57 2.47
C GLY A 19 -11.15 4.47 1.26
N ASP A 20 -11.33 5.77 1.45
CA ASP A 20 -11.21 6.73 0.34
C ASP A 20 -9.73 7.07 0.08
N SER A 21 -9.44 7.44 -1.17
CA SER A 21 -8.19 8.12 -1.50
C SER A 21 -7.95 9.33 -0.60
N GLY A 22 -6.84 9.29 0.14
CA GLY A 22 -6.48 10.32 1.12
C GLY A 22 -6.79 9.97 2.57
N ASP A 23 -7.53 8.90 2.86
CA ASP A 23 -7.74 8.40 4.22
C ASP A 23 -6.50 7.69 4.80
N GLY A 24 -5.47 7.47 3.98
CA GLY A 24 -4.20 6.90 4.45
C GLY A 24 -4.21 5.38 4.61
N MET A 25 -5.07 4.65 3.89
CA MET A 25 -5.11 3.18 3.93
C MET A 25 -3.80 2.53 3.47
N GLN A 26 -3.13 3.12 2.47
CA GLN A 26 -1.80 2.72 2.02
C GLN A 26 -0.78 2.82 3.15
N LEU A 27 -0.80 3.94 3.88
CA LEU A 27 0.07 4.17 5.03
C LEU A 27 -0.20 3.17 6.15
N THR A 28 -1.47 2.91 6.45
CA THR A 28 -1.88 1.91 7.45
C THR A 28 -1.37 0.52 7.07
N GLY A 29 -1.57 0.11 5.81
CA GLY A 29 -1.07 -1.15 5.29
C GLY A 29 0.45 -1.27 5.33
N ASP A 30 1.17 -0.23 4.93
CA ASP A 30 2.64 -0.18 5.02
C ASP A 30 3.15 -0.32 6.45
N GLN A 31 2.55 0.41 7.41
CA GLN A 31 2.98 0.33 8.81
C GLN A 31 2.66 -1.02 9.45
N PHE A 32 1.55 -1.65 9.06
CA PHE A 32 1.26 -3.01 9.50
C PHE A 32 2.27 -4.00 8.93
N THR A 33 2.60 -3.84 7.65
CA THR A 33 3.60 -4.65 6.93
C THR A 33 4.96 -4.55 7.60
N ASP A 34 5.44 -3.33 7.85
CA ASP A 34 6.75 -3.09 8.47
C ASP A 34 6.83 -3.70 9.87
N THR A 35 5.78 -3.54 10.66
CA THR A 35 5.71 -4.11 12.02
C THR A 35 5.71 -5.64 11.98
N SER A 36 4.98 -6.23 11.02
CA SER A 36 4.95 -7.70 10.85
C SER A 36 6.32 -8.25 10.42
N ALA A 37 7.00 -7.57 9.49
CA ALA A 37 8.35 -7.92 9.06
C ALA A 37 9.36 -7.82 10.21
N MET A 38 9.30 -6.75 11.02
CA MET A 38 10.15 -6.59 12.21
C MET A 38 9.91 -7.65 13.28
N MET A 39 8.68 -8.16 13.38
CA MET A 39 8.35 -9.29 14.24
C MET A 39 8.80 -10.64 13.68
N GLY A 40 9.39 -10.68 12.48
CA GLY A 40 9.95 -11.87 11.85
C GLY A 40 8.94 -12.67 11.04
N ASN A 41 7.85 -12.05 10.56
CA ASN A 41 6.97 -12.69 9.59
C ASN A 41 7.46 -12.45 8.17
N ASP A 42 7.26 -13.45 7.31
CA ASP A 42 7.37 -13.22 5.88
C ASP A 42 6.08 -12.58 5.36
N ILE A 43 6.21 -11.75 4.32
CA ILE A 43 5.18 -10.81 3.90
C ILE A 43 5.10 -10.67 2.37
N ALA A 44 3.88 -10.43 1.89
CA ALA A 44 3.65 -9.92 0.55
C ALA A 44 2.51 -8.89 0.56
N THR A 45 2.63 -7.83 -0.23
CA THR A 45 1.67 -6.73 -0.25
C THR A 45 1.17 -6.44 -1.65
N PHE A 46 -0.04 -5.89 -1.71
CA PHE A 46 -0.70 -5.46 -2.93
C PHE A 46 -1.45 -4.14 -2.67
N PRO A 47 -0.80 -3.00 -2.94
CA PRO A 47 -1.46 -1.72 -2.88
C PRO A 47 -2.34 -1.52 -4.12
N ASP A 48 -3.60 -1.15 -3.89
CA ASP A 48 -4.59 -0.87 -4.93
C ASP A 48 -5.05 0.60 -4.87
N PHE A 49 -4.80 1.31 -5.97
CA PHE A 49 -5.06 2.73 -6.10
C PHE A 49 -6.17 2.94 -7.12
N PRO A 50 -7.13 3.83 -6.84
CA PRO A 50 -8.11 4.20 -7.85
C PRO A 50 -7.44 4.97 -8.98
N ALA A 51 -7.98 4.81 -10.19
CA ALA A 51 -7.52 5.57 -11.36
C ALA A 51 -7.74 7.08 -11.21
N GLU A 52 -8.74 7.50 -10.43
CA GLU A 52 -9.02 8.91 -10.18
C GLU A 52 -8.18 9.48 -9.03
N ILE A 53 -7.37 10.50 -9.33
CA ILE A 53 -6.51 11.17 -8.33
C ILE A 53 -7.35 11.87 -7.24
N ARG A 54 -8.53 12.39 -7.60
CA ARG A 54 -9.45 13.10 -6.68
C ARG A 54 -10.91 12.79 -6.98
N ALA A 55 -11.29 11.52 -6.86
CA ALA A 55 -12.70 11.17 -6.80
C ALA A 55 -13.38 11.86 -5.60
N PRO A 56 -14.68 12.22 -5.69
CA PRO A 56 -15.42 12.72 -4.55
C PRO A 56 -15.41 11.69 -3.40
N GLN A 57 -15.20 12.14 -2.16
CA GLN A 57 -15.19 11.26 -0.99
C GLN A 57 -16.50 10.48 -0.84
N GLY A 58 -16.39 9.20 -0.48
CA GLY A 58 -17.50 8.28 -0.33
C GLY A 58 -18.07 7.71 -1.65
N THR A 59 -17.39 7.91 -2.78
CA THR A 59 -17.79 7.34 -4.08
C THR A 59 -16.96 6.10 -4.44
N LEU A 60 -17.54 5.20 -5.25
CA LEU A 60 -16.90 3.93 -5.63
C LEU A 60 -15.58 4.11 -6.40
N PRO A 61 -15.46 5.05 -7.37
CA PRO A 61 -14.20 5.27 -8.08
C PRO A 61 -13.09 5.84 -7.21
N GLY A 62 -13.40 6.31 -6.00
CA GLY A 62 -12.44 6.86 -5.04
C GLY A 62 -11.90 5.88 -4.01
N VAL A 63 -12.35 4.62 -4.06
CA VAL A 63 -11.92 3.60 -3.10
C VAL A 63 -10.47 3.23 -3.37
N SER A 64 -9.66 3.29 -2.32
CA SER A 64 -8.29 2.77 -2.30
C SER A 64 -8.22 1.66 -1.27
N SER A 65 -7.49 0.60 -1.62
CA SER A 65 -7.28 -0.53 -0.72
C SER A 65 -5.82 -0.95 -0.64
N PHE A 66 -5.43 -1.54 0.48
CA PHE A 66 -4.11 -2.13 0.65
C PHE A 66 -4.30 -3.53 1.23
N GLN A 67 -3.94 -4.53 0.46
CA GLN A 67 -3.93 -5.91 0.92
C GLN A 67 -2.52 -6.32 1.33
N LEU A 68 -2.41 -7.09 2.40
CA LEU A 68 -1.20 -7.78 2.76
C LEU A 68 -1.49 -9.19 3.26
N GLN A 69 -0.55 -10.09 2.98
CA GLN A 69 -0.46 -11.39 3.62
C GLN A 69 0.80 -11.42 4.48
N PHE A 70 0.69 -11.98 5.68
CA PHE A 70 1.83 -12.27 6.53
C PHE A 70 1.72 -13.68 7.11
N SER A 71 2.84 -14.38 7.19
CA SER A 71 2.85 -15.80 7.56
C SER A 71 4.08 -16.20 8.40
N LYS A 72 3.99 -17.39 8.99
CA LYS A 72 5.13 -18.17 9.51
C LYS A 72 5.85 -18.98 8.41
N HIS A 73 5.33 -18.99 7.19
CA HIS A 73 5.93 -19.64 6.03
C HIS A 73 6.32 -18.61 4.98
N GLU A 74 7.08 -19.04 3.98
CA GLU A 74 7.41 -18.19 2.84
C GLU A 74 6.15 -17.78 2.07
N VAL A 75 6.05 -16.49 1.75
CA VAL A 75 4.89 -15.88 1.09
C VAL A 75 5.32 -15.33 -0.26
N PHE A 76 4.70 -15.84 -1.33
CA PHE A 76 4.99 -15.41 -2.70
C PHE A 76 3.87 -14.56 -3.32
N THR A 77 2.70 -14.51 -2.68
CA THR A 77 1.53 -13.78 -3.16
C THR A 77 0.90 -12.98 -2.03
N PRO A 78 0.19 -11.89 -2.31
CA PRO A 78 -0.55 -11.13 -1.30
C PRO A 78 -1.81 -11.85 -0.81
N GLY A 79 -2.06 -13.10 -1.23
CA GLY A 79 -3.25 -13.88 -0.94
C GLY A 79 -4.40 -13.65 -1.93
N ASP A 80 -5.25 -14.66 -2.10
CA ASP A 80 -6.38 -14.60 -3.07
C ASP A 80 -7.56 -13.79 -2.52
N ALA A 81 -7.91 -13.99 -1.25
CA ALA A 81 -9.06 -13.40 -0.60
C ALA A 81 -8.68 -12.94 0.83
N PRO A 82 -9.07 -11.73 1.27
CA PRO A 82 -8.81 -11.31 2.65
C PRO A 82 -9.59 -12.16 3.65
N ASP A 83 -8.91 -12.52 4.75
CA ASP A 83 -9.53 -13.06 5.96
C ASP A 83 -10.20 -11.94 6.77
N VAL A 84 -9.66 -10.73 6.66
CA VAL A 84 -10.13 -9.54 7.36
C VAL A 84 -10.23 -8.36 6.41
N LEU A 85 -11.40 -7.71 6.40
CA LEU A 85 -11.64 -6.46 5.71
C LEU A 85 -11.87 -5.35 6.72
N VAL A 86 -11.03 -4.31 6.66
CA VAL A 86 -11.21 -3.06 7.41
C VAL A 86 -11.83 -2.03 6.46
N ALA A 87 -13.13 -1.78 6.61
CA ALA A 87 -13.90 -0.86 5.78
C ALA A 87 -14.17 0.46 6.52
N MET A 88 -13.50 1.53 6.07
CA MET A 88 -13.60 2.86 6.69
C MET A 88 -14.86 3.64 6.32
N ASN A 89 -15.57 3.22 5.26
CA ASN A 89 -16.79 3.84 4.77
C ASN A 89 -17.65 2.85 3.92
N PRO A 90 -18.89 3.23 3.55
CA PRO A 90 -19.78 2.35 2.77
C PRO A 90 -19.32 2.05 1.33
N ALA A 91 -18.54 2.93 0.71
CA ALA A 91 -18.00 2.71 -0.63
C ALA A 91 -16.93 1.61 -0.61
N ALA A 92 -15.99 1.71 0.34
CA ALA A 92 -14.96 0.72 0.61
C ALA A 92 -15.57 -0.66 0.90
N LEU A 93 -16.64 -0.70 1.71
CA LEU A 93 -17.40 -1.92 1.95
C LEU A 93 -17.96 -2.48 0.64
N ARG A 94 -18.67 -1.67 -0.16
CA ARG A 94 -19.30 -2.14 -1.39
C ARG A 94 -18.30 -2.72 -2.40
N VAL A 95 -17.16 -2.07 -2.57
CA VAL A 95 -16.14 -2.48 -3.54
C VAL A 95 -15.47 -3.78 -3.13
N ASN A 96 -15.26 -4.02 -1.83
CA ASN A 96 -14.38 -5.11 -1.35
C ASN A 96 -15.12 -6.27 -0.66
N LEU A 97 -16.41 -6.14 -0.31
CA LEU A 97 -17.11 -7.15 0.48
C LEU A 97 -17.18 -8.51 -0.22
N ASN A 98 -17.28 -8.55 -1.54
CA ASN A 98 -17.37 -9.81 -2.30
C ASN A 98 -16.08 -10.63 -2.25
N ASP A 99 -14.94 -9.98 -1.97
CA ASP A 99 -13.64 -10.65 -1.91
C ASP A 99 -13.36 -11.22 -0.51
N LEU A 100 -14.06 -10.74 0.53
CA LEU A 100 -13.91 -11.24 1.89
C LEU A 100 -14.39 -12.70 1.98
N VAL A 101 -13.56 -13.57 2.55
CA VAL A 101 -13.92 -14.97 2.77
C VAL A 101 -15.18 -15.07 3.64
N LYS A 102 -16.04 -16.05 3.36
CA LYS A 102 -17.23 -16.31 4.19
C LYS A 102 -16.81 -16.63 5.62
N GLY A 103 -17.46 -16.03 6.61
CA GLY A 103 -17.07 -16.12 8.02
C GLY A 103 -15.86 -15.26 8.38
N GLY A 104 -15.28 -14.52 7.43
CA GLY A 104 -14.19 -13.58 7.66
C GLY A 104 -14.59 -12.44 8.60
N ILE A 105 -13.57 -11.72 9.10
CA ILE A 105 -13.78 -10.62 10.03
C ILE A 105 -14.00 -9.33 9.24
N LEU A 106 -15.06 -8.62 9.60
CA LEU A 106 -15.43 -7.37 8.96
C LEU A 106 -15.39 -6.23 9.98
N VAL A 107 -14.34 -5.41 9.92
CA VAL A 107 -14.18 -4.23 10.79
C VAL A 107 -14.78 -3.01 10.09
N ILE A 108 -15.79 -2.39 10.71
CA ILE A 108 -16.54 -1.28 10.11
C ILE A 108 -16.43 -0.03 10.98
N ASN A 109 -16.08 1.09 10.34
CA ASN A 109 -16.27 2.42 10.94
C ASN A 109 -17.74 2.86 10.84
N THR A 110 -18.51 2.68 11.91
CA THR A 110 -19.96 2.94 11.92
C THR A 110 -20.30 4.42 11.71
N ASP A 111 -19.44 5.35 12.13
CA ASP A 111 -19.69 6.79 11.99
C ASP A 111 -19.77 7.23 10.51
N SER A 112 -19.16 6.46 9.60
CA SER A 112 -19.17 6.76 8.16
C SER A 112 -20.45 6.30 7.45
N PHE A 113 -21.34 5.53 8.10
CA PHE A 113 -22.56 4.96 7.51
C PHE A 113 -23.75 5.92 7.62
N THR A 114 -23.53 7.17 7.20
CA THR A 114 -24.57 8.20 7.09
C THR A 114 -25.40 8.02 5.82
N GLU A 115 -26.62 8.58 5.80
CA GLU A 115 -27.49 8.52 4.60
C GLU A 115 -26.81 9.11 3.35
N GLU A 116 -26.03 10.18 3.51
CA GLU A 116 -25.30 10.81 2.41
C GLU A 116 -24.25 9.87 1.81
N ASN A 117 -23.43 9.23 2.65
CA ASN A 117 -22.38 8.32 2.20
C ASN A 117 -22.96 7.02 1.62
N LEU A 118 -24.08 6.53 2.17
CA LEU A 118 -24.80 5.39 1.60
C LEU A 118 -25.32 5.70 0.19
N LYS A 119 -25.88 6.89 -0.03
CA LYS A 119 -26.32 7.35 -1.37
C LYS A 119 -25.14 7.44 -2.35
N LYS A 120 -24.03 8.05 -1.95
CA LYS A 120 -22.81 8.16 -2.79
C LYS A 120 -22.20 6.81 -3.15
N ALA A 121 -22.31 5.85 -2.24
CA ALA A 121 -21.88 4.46 -2.45
C ALA A 121 -22.96 3.57 -3.10
N ASN A 122 -24.06 4.15 -3.62
CA ASN A 122 -25.16 3.45 -4.30
C ASN A 122 -25.88 2.38 -3.45
N TRP A 123 -25.94 2.53 -2.13
CA TRP A 123 -26.70 1.65 -1.25
C TRP A 123 -28.16 2.10 -1.14
N ASN A 124 -29.10 1.18 -1.38
CA ASN A 124 -30.54 1.44 -1.22
C ASN A 124 -30.98 1.40 0.25
N THR A 125 -30.32 0.57 1.05
CA THR A 125 -30.60 0.37 2.48
C THR A 125 -29.28 0.26 3.24
N ASN A 126 -29.27 0.63 4.53
CA ASN A 126 -28.08 0.48 5.36
C ASN A 126 -27.74 -1.02 5.55
N PRO A 127 -26.56 -1.50 5.06
CA PRO A 127 -26.17 -2.90 5.17
C PRO A 127 -25.94 -3.36 6.61
N LEU A 128 -25.77 -2.42 7.55
CA LEU A 128 -25.66 -2.72 8.98
C LEU A 128 -27.01 -3.15 9.59
N LEU A 129 -28.14 -2.84 8.95
CA LEU A 129 -29.49 -3.05 9.50
C LEU A 129 -30.29 -4.14 8.78
N ASN A 130 -29.89 -4.55 7.57
CA ASN A 130 -30.69 -5.41 6.69
C ASN A 130 -30.25 -6.89 6.69
N HIS A 131 -29.47 -7.32 7.70
CA HIS A 131 -28.89 -8.67 7.81
C HIS A 131 -28.01 -9.11 6.64
N SER A 132 -27.61 -8.23 5.72
CA SER A 132 -26.77 -8.60 4.57
C SER A 132 -25.36 -9.05 4.98
N LEU A 133 -24.93 -8.70 6.21
CA LEU A 133 -23.60 -9.00 6.74
C LEU A 133 -23.58 -10.19 7.71
N LYS A 134 -24.69 -10.93 7.84
CA LYS A 134 -24.85 -12.04 8.80
C LYS A 134 -23.83 -13.18 8.64
N ASP A 135 -23.28 -13.34 7.44
CA ASP A 135 -22.33 -14.39 7.11
C ASP A 135 -20.88 -14.03 7.51
N TYR A 136 -20.66 -12.86 8.12
CA TYR A 136 -19.35 -12.35 8.53
C TYR A 136 -19.30 -12.06 10.04
N SER A 137 -18.09 -12.13 10.61
CA SER A 137 -17.85 -11.73 11.99
C SER A 137 -17.69 -10.21 12.07
N LEU A 138 -18.76 -9.50 12.40
CA LEU A 138 -18.78 -8.04 12.45
C LEU A 138 -18.09 -7.46 13.68
N ILE A 139 -17.19 -6.50 13.46
CA ILE A 139 -16.61 -5.64 14.49
C ILE A 139 -17.01 -4.20 14.14
N GLN A 140 -18.05 -3.71 14.80
CA GLN A 140 -18.59 -2.38 14.57
C GLN A 140 -17.95 -1.38 15.54
N VAL A 141 -17.23 -0.40 15.00
CA VAL A 141 -16.47 0.56 15.81
C VAL A 141 -16.78 1.98 15.35
N PRO A 142 -17.19 2.90 16.24
CA PRO A 142 -17.33 4.31 15.91
C PRO A 142 -15.94 4.97 15.89
N VAL A 143 -15.13 4.62 14.88
CA VAL A 143 -13.70 5.01 14.78
C VAL A 143 -13.54 6.52 14.77
N SER A 144 -14.44 7.26 14.10
CA SER A 144 -14.33 8.72 13.98
C SER A 144 -14.59 9.40 15.33
N SER A 145 -15.65 8.98 16.01
CA SER A 145 -16.05 9.48 17.31
C SER A 145 -15.00 9.13 18.38
N LEU A 146 -14.50 7.90 18.38
CA LEU A 146 -13.45 7.46 19.33
C LEU A 146 -12.12 8.15 19.09
N THR A 147 -11.72 8.34 17.82
CA THR A 147 -10.51 9.12 17.49
C THR A 147 -10.66 10.56 17.97
N LYS A 148 -11.80 11.19 17.71
CA LYS A 148 -12.08 12.56 18.17
C LYS A 148 -12.04 12.65 19.69
N ASN A 149 -12.61 11.67 20.40
CA ASN A 149 -12.61 11.61 21.86
C ASN A 149 -11.20 11.44 22.43
N ALA A 150 -10.40 10.55 21.85
CA ALA A 150 -9.02 10.34 22.24
C ALA A 150 -8.19 11.63 22.10
N LEU A 151 -8.49 12.46 21.08
CA LEU A 151 -7.73 13.66 20.76
C LEU A 151 -8.32 14.97 21.31
N GLN A 152 -9.32 14.91 22.20
CA GLN A 152 -9.97 16.11 22.75
C GLN A 152 -9.00 17.06 23.49
N THR A 153 -7.95 16.51 24.08
CA THR A 153 -6.94 17.27 24.82
C THR A 153 -5.86 17.87 23.91
N THR A 154 -5.85 17.52 22.62
CA THR A 154 -4.89 18.03 21.64
C THR A 154 -5.40 19.33 21.01
N HIS A 155 -4.50 20.26 20.70
CA HIS A 155 -4.83 21.59 20.16
C HIS A 155 -4.81 21.64 18.62
N ILE A 156 -5.01 20.50 17.95
CA ILE A 156 -4.94 20.40 16.49
C ILE A 156 -6.29 20.66 15.82
N LYS A 157 -6.29 20.98 14.52
CA LYS A 157 -7.51 21.28 13.78
C LYS A 157 -8.38 20.03 13.60
N LEU A 158 -9.69 20.19 13.50
CA LEU A 158 -10.62 19.09 13.26
C LEU A 158 -10.29 18.28 11.98
N THR A 159 -9.77 18.95 10.95
CA THR A 159 -9.30 18.28 9.73
C THR A 159 -8.10 17.36 9.96
N GLU A 160 -7.23 17.69 10.92
CA GLU A 160 -6.07 16.87 11.32
C GLU A 160 -6.50 15.72 12.22
N VAL A 161 -7.44 15.96 13.15
CA VAL A 161 -8.09 14.90 13.95
C VAL A 161 -8.71 13.83 13.04
N ASN A 162 -9.44 14.26 12.00
CA ASN A 162 -10.04 13.34 11.04
C ASN A 162 -9.01 12.51 10.26
N ARG A 163 -7.79 13.03 10.06
CA ARG A 163 -6.70 12.29 9.39
C ARG A 163 -6.02 11.27 10.29
N CYS A 164 -6.26 11.30 11.60
CA CYS A 164 -5.70 10.33 12.54
C CYS A 164 -6.51 9.02 12.63
N LYS A 165 -7.70 8.97 12.00
CA LYS A 165 -8.61 7.80 12.03
C LYS A 165 -7.95 6.51 11.54
N ASN A 166 -7.00 6.63 10.61
CA ASN A 166 -6.26 5.52 10.04
C ASN A 166 -5.31 4.86 11.06
N PHE A 167 -4.71 5.65 11.97
CA PHE A 167 -3.89 5.13 13.06
C PHE A 167 -4.73 4.48 14.15
N PHE A 168 -5.94 4.99 14.41
CA PHE A 168 -6.87 4.29 15.30
C PHE A 168 -7.20 2.89 14.75
N ALA A 169 -7.57 2.80 13.47
CA ALA A 169 -7.81 1.50 12.83
C ALA A 169 -6.57 0.59 12.86
N LEU A 170 -5.38 1.15 12.60
CA LEU A 170 -4.11 0.42 12.71
C LEU A 170 -3.89 -0.15 14.11
N GLY A 171 -4.13 0.66 15.15
CA GLY A 171 -3.95 0.26 16.55
C GLY A 171 -4.88 -0.89 16.94
N LEU A 172 -6.14 -0.84 16.50
CA LEU A 172 -7.08 -1.93 16.70
C LEU A 172 -6.60 -3.23 16.02
N MET A 173 -6.14 -3.13 14.78
CA MET A 173 -5.60 -4.30 14.07
C MET A 173 -4.32 -4.85 14.72
N PHE A 174 -3.48 -3.98 15.28
CA PHE A 174 -2.34 -4.42 16.08
C PHE A 174 -2.75 -5.19 17.33
N TRP A 175 -3.80 -4.75 18.02
CA TRP A 175 -4.32 -5.51 19.14
C TRP A 175 -4.86 -6.88 18.70
N ILE A 176 -5.67 -6.93 17.63
CA ILE A 176 -6.27 -8.16 17.06
C ILE A 176 -5.19 -9.19 16.73
N TYR A 177 -4.09 -8.76 16.12
CA TYR A 177 -3.01 -9.64 15.65
C TYR A 177 -1.77 -9.71 16.55
N GLY A 178 -1.88 -9.24 17.80
CA GLY A 178 -0.78 -9.33 18.76
C GLY A 178 0.48 -8.55 18.36
N ARG A 179 0.35 -7.46 17.60
CA ARG A 179 1.47 -6.65 17.10
C ARG A 179 1.90 -5.58 18.10
N THR A 180 3.19 -5.28 18.11
CA THR A 180 3.80 -4.25 18.97
C THR A 180 3.60 -2.85 18.40
N LEU A 181 3.43 -1.85 19.26
CA LEU A 181 3.30 -0.44 18.81
C LEU A 181 4.64 0.26 18.56
N ASP A 182 5.74 -0.26 19.11
CA ASP A 182 7.01 0.48 19.25
C ASP A 182 7.59 0.94 17.92
N HIS A 183 7.61 0.05 16.92
CA HIS A 183 8.13 0.37 15.59
C HIS A 183 7.35 1.52 14.94
N THR A 184 6.02 1.42 14.92
CA THR A 184 5.15 2.46 14.34
C THR A 184 5.23 3.77 15.13
N ILE A 185 5.31 3.74 16.46
CA ILE A 185 5.48 4.96 17.26
C ILE A 185 6.79 5.67 16.91
N LYS A 186 7.90 4.92 16.81
CA LYS A 186 9.19 5.48 16.39
C LYS A 186 9.09 6.11 15.01
N TRP A 187 8.48 5.40 14.06
CA TRP A 187 8.29 5.91 12.70
C TRP A 187 7.39 7.16 12.65
N ILE A 188 6.32 7.23 13.45
CA ILE A 188 5.46 8.42 13.55
C ILE A 188 6.29 9.62 14.00
N ASN A 189 7.12 9.45 15.03
CA ASN A 189 7.96 10.52 15.56
C ASN A 189 9.02 10.98 14.54
N GLU A 190 9.60 10.07 13.75
CA GLU A 190 10.56 10.42 12.70
C GLU A 190 9.88 11.15 11.53
N LYS A 191 8.75 10.63 11.04
CA LYS A 191 8.02 11.19 9.89
C LYS A 191 7.39 12.54 10.18
N PHE A 192 6.76 12.68 11.35
CA PHE A 192 6.05 13.88 11.75
C PHE A 192 6.84 14.75 12.74
N GLY A 193 8.13 14.46 12.97
CA GLY A 193 8.96 15.19 13.95
C GLY A 193 9.09 16.69 13.70
N LYS A 194 8.85 17.16 12.48
CA LYS A 194 8.77 18.61 12.17
C LYS A 194 7.51 19.28 12.71
N LYS A 195 6.49 18.50 13.10
CA LYS A 195 5.21 18.94 13.66
C LYS A 195 4.86 18.05 14.87
N PRO A 196 5.46 18.31 16.04
CA PRO A 196 5.33 17.46 17.23
C PRO A 196 3.88 17.20 17.66
N GLU A 197 3.01 18.21 17.58
CA GLU A 197 1.58 18.08 17.91
C GLU A 197 0.86 17.04 17.05
N ILE A 198 1.21 16.93 15.76
CA ILE A 198 0.66 15.92 14.84
C ILE A 198 1.24 14.55 15.14
N ALA A 199 2.54 14.47 15.49
CA ALA A 199 3.16 13.22 15.88
C ALA A 199 2.49 12.65 17.15
N GLU A 200 2.31 13.49 18.17
CA GLU A 200 1.64 13.13 19.42
C GLU A 200 0.19 12.69 19.18
N ALA A 201 -0.57 13.44 18.37
CA ALA A 201 -1.94 13.08 18.03
C ALA A 201 -2.03 11.72 17.31
N ASN A 202 -1.14 11.43 16.36
CA ASN A 202 -1.12 10.13 15.69
C ASN A 202 -0.76 8.99 16.65
N VAL A 203 0.22 9.19 17.55
CA VAL A 203 0.57 8.20 18.58
C VAL A 203 -0.59 7.96 19.54
N MET A 204 -1.29 9.02 19.94
CA MET A 204 -2.46 8.93 20.82
C MET A 204 -3.61 8.20 20.15
N ALA A 205 -3.89 8.47 18.88
CA ALA A 205 -4.90 7.74 18.10
C ALA A 205 -4.54 6.26 17.94
N LEU A 206 -3.27 5.94 17.66
CA LEU A 206 -2.77 4.55 17.58
C LEU A 206 -2.99 3.80 18.89
N LYS A 207 -2.58 4.39 20.02
CA LYS A 207 -2.76 3.80 21.35
C LYS A 207 -4.23 3.65 21.71
N ALA A 208 -5.06 4.63 21.37
CA ALA A 208 -6.50 4.56 21.61
C ALA A 208 -7.14 3.38 20.88
N GLY A 209 -6.77 3.15 19.62
CA GLY A 209 -7.23 1.97 18.86
C GLY A 209 -6.79 0.65 19.48
N TYR A 210 -5.54 0.56 19.92
CA TYR A 210 -5.00 -0.64 20.60
C TYR A 210 -5.72 -0.91 21.93
N ASN A 211 -5.88 0.12 22.77
CA ASN A 211 -6.55 0.02 24.06
C ASN A 211 -8.06 -0.27 23.91
N TYR A 212 -8.69 0.21 22.83
CA TYR A 212 -10.08 -0.11 22.55
C TYR A 212 -10.29 -1.62 22.37
N GLY A 213 -9.38 -2.30 21.67
CA GLY A 213 -9.40 -3.76 21.58
C GLY A 213 -9.31 -4.43 22.95
N ASP A 214 -8.43 -3.93 23.82
CA ASP A 214 -8.19 -4.48 25.15
C ASP A 214 -9.37 -4.32 26.11
N ILE A 215 -10.05 -3.17 26.03
CA ILE A 215 -11.18 -2.84 26.91
C ILE A 215 -12.47 -3.51 26.44
N THR A 216 -12.64 -3.66 25.12
CA THR A 216 -13.87 -4.19 24.57
C THR A 216 -13.81 -5.70 24.44
N GLU A 217 -14.64 -6.41 25.21
CA GLU A 217 -14.84 -7.87 25.08
C GLU A 217 -15.55 -8.27 23.76
N THR A 218 -15.67 -7.34 22.80
CA THR A 218 -16.26 -7.57 21.47
C THR A 218 -15.51 -8.65 20.70
N LEU A 219 -14.26 -8.91 21.04
CA LEU A 219 -13.38 -9.87 20.38
C LEU A 219 -13.14 -11.08 21.28
N GLN A 220 -13.66 -12.22 20.87
CA GLN A 220 -13.51 -13.49 21.59
C GLN A 220 -12.07 -14.03 21.56
N ALA A 221 -11.26 -13.61 20.58
CA ALA A 221 -9.90 -14.09 20.39
C ALA A 221 -8.94 -13.05 19.84
N ARG A 222 -7.67 -13.17 20.24
CA ARG A 222 -6.51 -12.56 19.56
C ARG A 222 -5.86 -13.60 18.66
N TYR A 223 -5.42 -13.17 17.48
CA TYR A 223 -4.81 -14.05 16.50
C TYR A 223 -3.30 -13.87 16.49
N LEU A 224 -2.55 -14.92 16.76
CA LEU A 224 -1.09 -14.88 16.78
C LEU A 224 -0.54 -15.61 15.55
N VAL A 225 0.25 -14.90 14.74
CA VAL A 225 1.05 -15.52 13.67
C VAL A 225 2.50 -15.60 14.13
N LYS A 226 3.00 -16.82 14.27
CA LYS A 226 4.39 -17.10 14.69
C LYS A 226 5.40 -16.57 13.70
N LYS A 227 6.64 -16.38 14.15
CA LYS A 227 7.77 -15.99 13.29
C LYS A 227 7.97 -17.02 12.18
N ALA A 228 8.34 -16.55 11.00
CA ALA A 228 8.74 -17.40 9.91
C ALA A 228 10.15 -17.95 10.10
N ASP A 229 10.42 -19.11 9.50
CA ASP A 229 11.76 -19.68 9.44
C ASP A 229 12.55 -18.94 8.37
N ILE A 230 13.23 -17.87 8.79
CA ILE A 230 13.96 -16.96 7.92
C ILE A 230 15.46 -17.16 8.15
N GLN A 231 16.20 -17.36 7.05
CA GLN A 231 17.66 -17.52 7.11
C GLN A 231 18.32 -16.29 7.77
N PRO A 232 19.36 -16.44 8.60
CA PRO A 232 20.05 -15.29 9.17
C PRO A 232 20.60 -14.36 8.08
N GLY A 233 20.28 -13.07 8.14
CA GLY A 233 20.67 -12.11 7.11
C GLY A 233 20.16 -10.70 7.33
N VAL A 234 20.54 -9.79 6.43
CA VAL A 234 20.03 -8.41 6.39
C VAL A 234 18.91 -8.34 5.35
N TYR A 235 17.70 -8.13 5.84
CA TYR A 235 16.50 -8.05 4.99
C TYR A 235 16.13 -6.61 4.68
N ARG A 236 15.53 -6.40 3.51
CA ARG A 236 14.99 -5.11 3.09
C ARG A 236 13.65 -5.32 2.40
N LYS A 237 12.61 -4.62 2.87
CA LYS A 237 11.36 -4.44 2.14
C LYS A 237 11.62 -3.51 0.95
N ILE A 238 11.34 -3.98 -0.26
CA ILE A 238 11.47 -3.19 -1.50
C ILE A 238 10.31 -3.52 -2.44
N THR A 239 9.92 -2.56 -3.28
CA THR A 239 9.00 -2.82 -4.40
C THR A 239 9.73 -3.37 -5.62
N GLY A 240 9.01 -3.91 -6.61
CA GLY A 240 9.61 -4.37 -7.86
C GLY A 240 10.32 -3.25 -8.65
N ASN A 241 9.75 -2.04 -8.66
CA ASN A 241 10.38 -0.88 -9.30
C ASN A 241 11.65 -0.43 -8.57
N GLU A 242 11.66 -0.44 -7.23
CA GLU A 242 12.86 -0.16 -6.43
C GLU A 242 13.94 -1.21 -6.66
N ALA A 243 13.57 -2.49 -6.66
CA ALA A 243 14.49 -3.59 -6.97
C ALA A 243 15.11 -3.43 -8.36
N THR A 244 14.31 -3.04 -9.35
CA THR A 244 14.77 -2.79 -10.73
C THR A 244 15.76 -1.62 -10.78
N ALA A 245 15.45 -0.51 -10.10
CA ALA A 245 16.35 0.63 -9.99
C ALA A 245 17.69 0.27 -9.31
N LEU A 246 17.64 -0.52 -8.23
CA LEU A 246 18.85 -1.01 -7.56
C LEU A 246 19.66 -1.97 -8.45
N GLY A 247 18.99 -2.81 -9.24
CA GLY A 247 19.64 -3.68 -10.23
C GLY A 247 20.38 -2.87 -11.31
N ILE A 248 19.79 -1.77 -11.78
CA ILE A 248 20.45 -0.84 -12.70
C ILE A 248 21.68 -0.19 -12.04
N VAL A 249 21.56 0.28 -10.81
CA VAL A 249 22.70 0.83 -10.05
C VAL A 249 23.81 -0.22 -9.89
N ALA A 250 23.46 -1.47 -9.59
CA ALA A 250 24.43 -2.56 -9.51
C ALA A 250 25.12 -2.80 -10.86
N ALA A 251 24.37 -2.80 -11.97
CA ALA A 251 24.93 -2.91 -13.32
C ALA A 251 25.91 -1.78 -13.64
N ALA A 252 25.60 -0.53 -13.27
CA ALA A 252 26.51 0.61 -13.49
C ALA A 252 27.84 0.40 -12.76
N ARG A 253 27.79 -0.10 -11.51
CA ARG A 253 28.98 -0.37 -10.71
C ARG A 253 29.80 -1.55 -11.23
N LEU A 254 29.15 -2.65 -11.58
CA LEU A 254 29.82 -3.87 -12.04
C LEU A 254 30.45 -3.71 -13.42
N THR A 255 29.79 -2.97 -14.31
CA THR A 255 30.29 -2.75 -15.67
C THR A 255 31.33 -1.63 -15.75
N GLY A 256 31.38 -0.75 -14.75
CA GLY A 256 32.19 0.47 -14.78
C GLY A 256 31.78 1.47 -15.87
N LYS A 257 30.67 1.22 -16.57
CA LYS A 257 30.14 2.07 -17.64
C LYS A 257 29.07 3.01 -17.09
N GLN A 258 28.93 4.17 -17.74
CA GLN A 258 27.79 5.04 -17.47
C GLN A 258 26.52 4.38 -18.00
N ILE A 259 25.48 4.36 -17.17
CA ILE A 259 24.14 4.01 -17.59
C ILE A 259 23.39 5.29 -17.92
N PHE A 260 22.78 5.31 -19.11
CA PHE A 260 21.83 6.34 -19.49
C PHE A 260 20.42 5.74 -19.42
N PHE A 261 19.57 6.34 -18.59
CA PHE A 261 18.18 5.94 -18.41
C PHE A 261 17.26 7.02 -19.00
N GLY A 262 16.69 6.75 -20.17
CA GLY A 262 15.75 7.64 -20.86
C GLY A 262 14.31 7.12 -20.73
N SER A 263 13.38 7.91 -20.18
CA SER A 263 11.99 7.48 -20.01
C SER A 263 10.99 8.62 -20.16
N TYR A 264 9.77 8.28 -20.56
CA TYR A 264 8.60 9.13 -20.46
C TYR A 264 7.70 8.65 -19.30
N PRO A 265 7.12 9.54 -18.48
CA PRO A 265 6.28 9.12 -17.36
C PRO A 265 5.03 8.35 -17.81
N ILE A 266 4.93 7.08 -17.39
CA ILE A 266 3.78 6.21 -17.60
C ILE A 266 3.61 5.26 -16.41
N THR A 267 2.38 5.14 -15.88
CA THR A 267 2.06 4.17 -14.82
C THR A 267 2.10 2.74 -15.40
N PRO A 268 2.68 1.75 -14.70
CA PRO A 268 3.35 1.79 -13.38
C PRO A 268 4.88 1.98 -13.43
N ALA A 269 5.48 2.33 -14.59
CA ALA A 269 6.93 2.38 -14.79
C ALA A 269 7.62 3.65 -14.26
N SER A 270 6.90 4.76 -14.11
CA SER A 270 7.48 6.07 -13.70
C SER A 270 8.31 6.03 -12.42
N ASP A 271 7.98 5.14 -11.48
CA ASP A 271 8.69 5.05 -10.20
C ASP A 271 10.16 4.66 -10.37
N ILE A 272 10.51 3.90 -11.42
CA ILE A 272 11.91 3.53 -11.70
C ILE A 272 12.75 4.80 -11.94
N LEU A 273 12.23 5.76 -12.70
CA LEU A 273 12.89 7.06 -12.92
C LEU A 273 13.05 7.82 -11.60
N HIS A 274 12.00 7.86 -10.78
CA HIS A 274 12.03 8.54 -9.49
C HIS A 274 13.11 7.95 -8.56
N GLN A 275 13.20 6.62 -8.47
CA GLN A 275 14.21 5.97 -7.65
C GLN A 275 15.62 6.22 -8.19
N LEU A 276 15.86 6.05 -9.49
CA LEU A 276 17.17 6.29 -10.10
C LEU A 276 17.62 7.75 -10.00
N SER A 277 16.69 8.71 -10.00
CA SER A 277 17.02 10.14 -9.87
C SER A 277 17.74 10.48 -8.56
N LYS A 278 17.56 9.65 -7.52
CA LYS A 278 18.25 9.75 -6.21
C LYS A 278 19.65 9.13 -6.23
N HIS A 279 20.00 8.40 -7.29
CA HIS A 279 21.21 7.58 -7.40
C HIS A 279 22.19 8.08 -8.48
N LYS A 280 22.14 9.36 -8.83
CA LYS A 280 23.03 9.98 -9.85
C LYS A 280 24.53 9.81 -9.58
N ASN A 281 24.91 9.65 -8.30
CA ASN A 281 26.30 9.43 -7.86
C ASN A 281 26.85 8.05 -8.24
N PHE A 282 26.04 7.16 -8.81
CA PHE A 282 26.44 5.80 -9.20
C PHE A 282 26.60 5.65 -10.72
N ASN A 283 27.08 6.69 -11.42
CA ASN A 283 27.22 6.70 -12.88
C ASN A 283 25.90 6.41 -13.63
N VAL A 284 24.77 6.80 -13.04
CA VAL A 284 23.45 6.73 -13.69
C VAL A 284 23.02 8.14 -14.08
N LYS A 285 22.78 8.36 -15.37
CA LYS A 285 22.22 9.60 -15.91
C LYS A 285 20.76 9.36 -16.29
N THR A 286 19.85 10.01 -15.58
CA THR A 286 18.41 9.97 -15.86
C THR A 286 18.01 11.11 -16.80
N PHE A 287 17.18 10.81 -17.79
CA PHE A 287 16.62 11.76 -18.74
C PHE A 287 15.11 11.53 -18.88
N GLN A 288 14.33 12.56 -18.54
CA GLN A 288 12.89 12.56 -18.80
C GLN A 288 12.66 13.19 -20.17
N ALA A 289 12.18 12.38 -21.12
CA ALA A 289 11.88 12.82 -22.46
C ALA A 289 10.46 13.40 -22.56
N GLU A 290 10.18 14.04 -23.70
CA GLU A 290 8.90 14.59 -24.10
C GLU A 290 7.87 13.51 -24.47
N ASP A 291 8.33 12.36 -24.99
CA ASP A 291 7.51 11.21 -25.35
C ASP A 291 8.33 9.90 -25.34
N GLU A 292 7.68 8.76 -25.59
CA GLU A 292 8.33 7.45 -25.62
C GLU A 292 9.32 7.26 -26.79
N ILE A 293 9.12 7.94 -27.91
CA ILE A 293 9.99 7.85 -29.09
C ILE A 293 11.33 8.51 -28.78
N ALA A 294 11.29 9.75 -28.31
CA ALA A 294 12.45 10.52 -27.86
C ALA A 294 13.19 9.83 -26.71
N ALA A 295 12.46 9.26 -25.73
CA ALA A 295 13.09 8.49 -24.65
C ALA A 295 13.88 7.26 -25.16
N CYS A 296 13.34 6.54 -26.15
CA CYS A 296 14.02 5.38 -26.72
C CYS A 296 15.20 5.79 -27.61
N GLY A 297 15.01 6.81 -28.45
CA GLY A 297 16.07 7.35 -29.30
C GLY A 297 17.25 7.89 -28.50
N ALA A 298 16.99 8.60 -27.40
CA ALA A 298 18.03 9.07 -26.49
C ALA A 298 18.79 7.92 -25.82
N ALA A 299 18.09 6.86 -25.39
CA ALA A 299 18.73 5.67 -24.83
C ALA A 299 19.60 4.96 -25.86
N LEU A 300 19.11 4.75 -27.08
CA LEU A 300 19.86 4.14 -28.17
C LEU A 300 21.08 4.99 -28.58
N GLY A 301 20.93 6.31 -28.63
CA GLY A 301 22.03 7.24 -28.89
C GLY A 301 23.12 7.17 -27.81
N ALA A 302 22.74 6.97 -26.54
CA ALA A 302 23.71 6.73 -25.48
C ALA A 302 24.49 5.42 -25.69
N SER A 303 23.83 4.37 -26.19
CA SER A 303 24.49 3.12 -26.56
C SER A 303 25.47 3.27 -27.72
N PHE A 304 25.09 4.04 -28.75
CA PHE A 304 26.01 4.39 -29.84
C PHE A 304 27.24 5.15 -29.32
N GLY A 305 27.08 6.02 -28.33
CA GLY A 305 28.17 6.72 -27.65
C GLY A 305 29.04 5.85 -26.73
N GLY A 306 28.83 4.53 -26.67
CA GLY A 306 29.64 3.57 -25.89
C GLY A 306 29.17 3.34 -24.46
N ASN A 307 28.07 3.99 -24.05
CA ASN A 307 27.42 3.81 -22.74
C ASN A 307 26.35 2.71 -22.80
N ILE A 308 25.65 2.44 -21.69
CA ILE A 308 24.53 1.49 -21.66
C ILE A 308 23.22 2.27 -21.67
N GLY A 309 22.48 2.20 -22.78
CA GLY A 309 21.15 2.76 -22.93
C GLY A 309 20.05 1.88 -22.34
N ILE A 310 19.26 2.44 -21.44
CA ILE A 310 18.10 1.80 -20.81
C ILE A 310 16.88 2.71 -20.95
N THR A 311 15.72 2.14 -21.26
CA THR A 311 14.43 2.83 -21.21
C THR A 311 13.41 1.99 -20.44
N SER A 312 12.45 2.66 -19.80
CA SER A 312 11.32 1.99 -19.13
C SER A 312 10.01 2.50 -19.70
N THR A 313 9.00 1.62 -19.71
CA THR A 313 7.68 1.93 -20.24
C THR A 313 6.65 0.85 -19.82
N SER A 314 5.42 0.96 -20.33
CA SER A 314 4.38 -0.06 -20.27
C SER A 314 3.81 -0.31 -21.68
N GLY A 315 2.77 -1.15 -21.80
CA GLY A 315 2.20 -1.62 -23.07
C GLY A 315 2.10 -0.56 -24.17
N PRO A 316 1.39 0.57 -23.97
CA PRO A 316 1.25 1.60 -25.01
C PRO A 316 2.58 2.19 -25.49
N GLY A 317 3.51 2.42 -24.56
CA GLY A 317 4.79 2.99 -24.89
C GLY A 317 5.75 2.00 -25.56
N VAL A 318 5.63 0.68 -25.30
CA VAL A 318 6.35 -0.33 -26.11
C VAL A 318 5.95 -0.23 -27.58
N CYS A 319 4.66 -0.06 -27.87
CA CYS A 319 4.19 0.11 -29.25
C CYS A 319 4.84 1.31 -29.94
N LEU A 320 4.90 2.47 -29.26
CA LEU A 320 5.54 3.68 -29.79
C LEU A 320 7.06 3.52 -29.99
N LYS A 321 7.72 2.67 -29.20
CA LYS A 321 9.16 2.41 -29.31
C LYS A 321 9.55 1.46 -30.44
N SER A 322 8.58 0.81 -31.11
CA SER A 322 8.84 -0.25 -32.09
C SER A 322 9.82 0.12 -33.20
N GLU A 323 9.75 1.36 -33.71
CA GLU A 323 10.67 1.85 -34.74
C GLU A 323 12.13 1.85 -34.22
N MET A 324 12.37 2.41 -33.04
CA MET A 324 13.71 2.47 -32.43
C MET A 324 14.21 1.09 -32.01
N ILE A 325 13.32 0.18 -31.61
CA ILE A 325 13.67 -1.22 -31.33
C ILE A 325 14.22 -1.89 -32.60
N ASN A 326 13.53 -1.74 -33.73
CA ASN A 326 13.98 -2.29 -35.00
C ASN A 326 15.29 -1.65 -35.46
N LEU A 327 15.47 -0.35 -35.25
CA LEU A 327 16.74 0.32 -35.53
C LEU A 327 17.87 -0.28 -34.69
N ALA A 328 17.68 -0.46 -33.37
CA ALA A 328 18.68 -1.03 -32.48
C ALA A 328 19.15 -2.42 -32.94
N VAL A 329 18.21 -3.26 -33.43
CA VAL A 329 18.53 -4.56 -34.03
C VAL A 329 19.31 -4.40 -35.32
N MET A 330 18.88 -3.52 -36.23
CA MET A 330 19.51 -3.29 -37.53
C MET A 330 20.96 -2.82 -37.42
N VAL A 331 21.28 -2.00 -36.41
CA VAL A 331 22.63 -1.46 -36.18
C VAL A 331 23.40 -2.18 -35.07
N GLU A 332 22.87 -3.30 -34.56
CA GLU A 332 23.48 -4.14 -33.51
C GLU A 332 23.90 -3.36 -32.25
N LEU A 333 23.12 -2.35 -31.86
CA LEU A 333 23.39 -1.55 -30.67
C LEU A 333 22.66 -2.13 -29.44
N PRO A 334 23.33 -2.23 -28.28
CA PRO A 334 22.70 -2.74 -27.07
C PRO A 334 21.64 -1.76 -26.56
N LEU A 335 20.43 -2.25 -26.30
CA LEU A 335 19.35 -1.44 -25.72
C LEU A 335 18.56 -2.29 -24.73
N VAL A 336 18.40 -1.82 -23.50
CA VAL A 336 17.57 -2.49 -22.48
C VAL A 336 16.23 -1.79 -22.37
N ILE A 337 15.15 -2.56 -22.47
CA ILE A 337 13.77 -2.04 -22.39
C ILE A 337 13.06 -2.73 -21.24
N ILE A 338 12.68 -1.96 -20.23
CA ILE A 338 11.94 -2.43 -19.08
C ILE A 338 10.45 -2.20 -19.36
N ASN A 339 9.75 -3.27 -19.71
CA ASN A 339 8.30 -3.26 -19.91
C ASN A 339 7.59 -3.66 -18.60
N VAL A 340 7.13 -2.67 -17.84
CA VAL A 340 6.30 -2.91 -16.65
C VAL A 340 4.85 -3.05 -17.11
N GLN A 341 4.46 -4.29 -17.39
CA GLN A 341 3.18 -4.61 -18.02
C GLN A 341 1.98 -4.19 -17.16
N ARG A 342 0.92 -3.69 -17.81
CA ARG A 342 -0.38 -3.36 -17.21
C ARG A 342 -1.51 -3.87 -18.10
N GLY A 343 -2.76 -3.79 -17.63
CA GLY A 343 -3.93 -4.25 -18.38
C GLY A 343 -4.10 -3.52 -19.72
N GLY A 344 -4.29 -4.27 -20.81
CA GLY A 344 -4.55 -3.77 -22.17
C GLY A 344 -5.85 -4.32 -22.77
N PRO A 345 -6.18 -4.05 -24.06
CA PRO A 345 -5.40 -3.29 -25.05
C PRO A 345 -5.61 -1.76 -24.95
N SER A 346 -4.87 -0.99 -25.77
CA SER A 346 -4.91 0.48 -25.80
C SER A 346 -4.60 1.08 -24.41
N THR A 347 -5.36 2.07 -23.93
CA THR A 347 -5.20 2.60 -22.56
C THR A 347 -5.38 1.52 -21.51
N GLY A 348 -6.32 0.58 -21.75
CA GLY A 348 -6.61 -0.55 -20.88
C GLY A 348 -6.98 -0.12 -19.46
N MET A 349 -6.27 -0.68 -18.48
CA MET A 349 -6.43 -0.37 -17.05
C MET A 349 -5.14 0.28 -16.55
N PRO A 350 -5.07 1.64 -16.56
CA PRO A 350 -3.83 2.39 -16.45
C PRO A 350 -3.21 2.46 -15.06
#